data_AF-A0AAP9XV59-F1
#
_entry.id   AF-A0AAP9XV59-F1
#
_cell.length_a   1.000
_cell.length_b   1.000
_cell.length_c   1.000
_cell.angle_alpha   90.00
_cell.angle_beta   90.00
_cell.angle_gamma   90.00
#
_symmetry.space_group_name_H-M   'P 1'
#
loop_
_entity.id
_entity.type
_entity.pdbx_description
1 polymer ?
#
loop_
_entity_poly.entity_id
_entity_poly.type
_entity_poly.pdbx_seq_one_letter_code
_entity_poly.pdbx_strand_id
1 'polypeptide(L)'
;MTEEALTTRPEVQRTVIVSWIQQHREALEIIYRAVEAGQCVCWIRNTVDEAREGYQQLLHEKRIPEQDLLLFHSRFAFTDRIAIENKTLGWFGKDAPVSARRGKVLIATQVVEQSLDLDFDCMISDLAPIDLLIQRAGRLQRHIRTAGGERKAILPDERQPPILHILAPEWQEQAGQGWLGKELQGTGFVYSDHACLWRTQALLRQYGEIRMPENARALVDGVYEQKIPAPTSLQALSDVDFGKVLSQRSVATQNLLRHDIGYDREASDFLWDKDREFSTRLGEESVDIYLAWLDEENELHPIVMEGDFRWEMSRLSVRLSWWKKRSAEFLLPGEEALERFRKKQHRPSAQVVLVSSEGEASYYSKREGLASNPPG
;
A
#
# COMPACT_ATOMS: atom_id res chain seq x y z
N MET A 1 4.69 -19.30 -33.48
CA MET A 1 5.51 -19.54 -32.27
C MET A 1 4.87 -20.68 -31.52
N THR A 2 5.57 -21.79 -31.35
CA THR A 2 5.17 -22.88 -30.45
C THR A 2 5.51 -22.46 -29.03
N GLU A 3 4.51 -22.30 -28.17
CA GLU A 3 4.72 -22.03 -26.74
C GLU A 3 5.27 -23.30 -26.09
N GLU A 4 6.51 -23.25 -25.57
CA GLU A 4 7.06 -24.31 -24.70
C GLU A 4 6.72 -24.01 -23.24
N ALA A 5 5.98 -24.93 -22.60
CA ALA A 5 5.69 -24.84 -21.18
C ALA A 5 6.95 -25.10 -20.36
N LEU A 6 7.50 -24.07 -19.71
CA LEU A 6 8.61 -24.21 -18.78
C LEU A 6 8.12 -24.89 -17.49
N THR A 7 8.80 -25.95 -17.06
CA THR A 7 8.53 -26.61 -15.78
C THR A 7 8.78 -25.64 -14.62
N THR A 8 7.86 -25.59 -13.66
CA THR A 8 7.99 -24.71 -12.50
C THR A 8 9.05 -25.22 -11.53
N ARG A 9 9.86 -24.31 -10.97
CA ARG A 9 10.89 -24.66 -9.97
C ARG A 9 10.21 -25.12 -8.66
N PRO A 10 10.68 -26.18 -7.99
CA PRO A 10 10.11 -26.62 -6.71
C PRO A 10 10.12 -25.52 -5.63
N GLU A 11 11.11 -24.63 -5.66
CA GLU A 11 11.26 -23.52 -4.71
C GLU A 11 10.12 -22.49 -4.76
N VAL A 12 9.39 -22.43 -5.88
CA VAL A 12 8.24 -21.52 -6.03
C VAL A 12 6.90 -22.23 -5.83
N GLN A 13 6.91 -23.56 -5.68
CA GLN A 13 5.72 -24.33 -5.33
C GLN A 13 5.38 -24.14 -3.86
N ARG A 14 4.22 -23.54 -3.57
CA ARG A 14 3.79 -23.29 -2.20
C ARG A 14 2.28 -23.31 -2.09
N THR A 15 1.80 -23.76 -0.94
CA THR A 15 0.39 -23.71 -0.57
C THR A 15 0.26 -22.78 0.62
N VAL A 16 -0.56 -21.74 0.48
CA VAL A 16 -0.88 -20.79 1.55
C VAL A 16 -2.33 -20.99 1.94
N ILE A 17 -2.57 -21.38 3.19
CA ILE A 17 -3.92 -21.57 3.72
C ILE A 17 -4.55 -20.19 3.96
N VAL A 18 -5.82 -20.04 3.60
CA VAL A 18 -6.56 -18.80 3.85
C VAL A 18 -7.41 -18.96 5.11
N SER A 19 -7.22 -18.05 6.06
CA SER A 19 -8.04 -17.92 7.26
C SER A 19 -8.83 -16.62 7.19
N TRP A 20 -10.10 -16.64 7.57
CA TRP A 20 -10.95 -15.45 7.59
C TRP A 20 -11.05 -14.87 9.00
N ILE A 21 -10.95 -13.55 9.11
CA ILE A 21 -11.29 -12.78 10.32
C ILE A 21 -12.28 -11.68 9.92
N GLN A 22 -13.15 -11.27 10.83
CA GLN A 22 -14.18 -10.27 10.54
C GLN A 22 -13.97 -8.95 11.28
N GLN A 23 -13.16 -8.94 12.33
CA GLN A 23 -13.00 -7.79 13.21
C GLN A 23 -11.54 -7.44 13.44
N HIS A 24 -11.27 -6.14 13.55
CA HIS A 24 -9.95 -5.59 13.89
C HIS A 24 -9.31 -6.29 15.10
N ARG A 25 -10.08 -6.54 16.17
CA ARG A 25 -9.58 -7.22 17.38
C ARG A 25 -9.00 -8.61 17.15
N GLU A 26 -9.50 -9.34 16.15
CA GLU A 26 -9.01 -10.68 15.83
C GLU A 26 -7.61 -10.61 15.19
N ALA A 27 -7.37 -9.58 14.37
CA ALA A 27 -6.04 -9.31 13.82
C ALA A 27 -5.03 -9.05 14.95
N LEU A 28 -5.39 -8.24 15.94
CA LEU A 28 -4.54 -7.96 17.09
C LEU A 28 -4.19 -9.24 17.87
N GLU A 29 -5.18 -10.07 18.16
CA GLU A 29 -4.96 -11.35 18.86
C GLU A 29 -4.05 -12.31 18.07
N ILE A 30 -4.14 -12.33 16.74
CA ILE A 30 -3.20 -13.07 15.89
C ILE A 30 -1.79 -12.50 16.01
N ILE A 31 -1.63 -11.17 15.95
CA ILE A 31 -0.34 -10.49 16.09
C ILE A 31 0.30 -10.85 17.43
N TYR A 32 -0.46 -10.77 18.52
CA TYR A 32 0.06 -11.07 19.87
C TYR A 32 0.54 -12.50 19.99
N ARG A 33 -0.25 -13.47 19.53
CA ARG A 33 0.14 -14.90 19.57
C ARG A 33 1.38 -15.18 18.71
N ALA A 34 1.45 -14.58 17.53
CA ALA A 34 2.60 -14.74 16.66
C ALA A 34 3.88 -14.15 17.29
N VAL A 35 3.79 -12.95 17.88
CA VAL A 35 4.92 -12.32 18.57
C VAL A 35 5.35 -13.11 19.81
N GLU A 36 4.41 -13.63 20.60
CA GLU A 36 4.68 -14.51 21.74
C GLU A 36 5.41 -15.81 21.31
N ALA A 37 5.09 -16.32 20.12
CA ALA A 37 5.80 -17.44 19.49
C ALA A 37 7.15 -17.04 18.85
N GLY A 38 7.55 -15.77 18.94
CA GLY A 38 8.78 -15.24 18.35
C GLY A 38 8.71 -15.03 16.83
N GLN A 39 7.54 -15.17 16.22
CA GLN A 39 7.34 -15.00 14.78
C GLN A 39 7.39 -13.53 14.38
N CYS A 40 7.79 -13.26 13.14
CA CYS A 40 7.68 -11.95 12.54
C CYS A 40 6.35 -11.80 11.77
N VAL A 41 5.71 -10.64 11.92
CA VAL A 41 4.34 -10.41 11.46
C VAL A 41 4.27 -9.22 10.50
N CYS A 42 3.50 -9.36 9.42
CA CYS A 42 3.07 -8.24 8.60
C CYS A 42 1.56 -8.09 8.63
N TRP A 43 1.07 -6.89 8.92
CA TRP A 43 -0.33 -6.53 8.78
C TRP A 43 -0.50 -5.47 7.68
N ILE A 44 -1.08 -5.87 6.56
CA ILE A 44 -1.29 -5.02 5.40
C ILE A 44 -2.70 -4.44 5.44
N ARG A 45 -2.78 -3.12 5.61
CA ARG A 45 -4.02 -2.34 5.60
C ARG A 45 -4.18 -1.66 4.25
N ASN A 46 -5.42 -1.52 3.76
CA ASN A 46 -5.64 -0.92 2.44
C ASN A 46 -5.52 0.61 2.45
N THR A 47 -5.73 1.28 3.59
CA THR A 47 -5.57 2.72 3.73
C THR A 47 -4.51 3.10 4.76
N VAL A 48 -3.94 4.29 4.58
CA VAL A 48 -2.94 4.86 5.52
C VAL A 48 -3.55 5.10 6.89
N ASP A 49 -4.79 5.61 6.93
CA ASP A 49 -5.45 5.95 8.19
C ASP A 49 -5.73 4.68 9.02
N GLU A 50 -6.19 3.60 8.38
CA GLU A 50 -6.39 2.29 9.04
C GLU A 50 -5.06 1.62 9.46
N ALA A 51 -3.96 1.84 8.72
CA ALA A 51 -2.62 1.38 9.12
C ALA A 51 -2.13 2.10 10.38
N ARG A 52 -2.34 3.42 10.44
CA ARG A 52 -2.00 4.25 11.60
C ARG A 52 -2.83 3.88 12.82
N GLU A 53 -4.14 3.68 12.65
CA GLU A 53 -5.04 3.23 13.72
C GLU A 53 -4.55 1.91 14.36
N GLY A 54 -4.26 0.89 13.54
CA GLY A 54 -3.73 -0.39 14.04
C GLY A 54 -2.38 -0.23 14.76
N TYR A 55 -1.51 0.65 14.27
CA TYR A 55 -0.21 0.92 14.89
C TYR A 55 -0.34 1.61 16.24
N GLN A 56 -1.17 2.66 16.31
CA GLN A 56 -1.45 3.38 17.55
C GLN A 56 -2.12 2.47 18.58
N GLN A 57 -3.01 1.57 18.15
CA GLN A 57 -3.63 0.60 19.05
C GLN A 57 -2.59 -0.36 19.66
N LEU A 58 -1.68 -0.92 18.86
CA LEU A 58 -0.60 -1.78 19.37
C LEU A 58 0.31 -1.03 20.36
N LEU A 59 0.63 0.24 20.08
CA LEU A 59 1.40 1.10 21.00
C LEU A 59 0.67 1.35 22.31
N HIS A 60 -0.64 1.62 22.26
CA HIS A 60 -1.45 1.90 23.43
C HIS A 60 -1.59 0.69 24.35
N GLU A 61 -1.78 -0.51 23.77
CA GLU A 61 -1.93 -1.75 24.53
C GLU A 61 -0.62 -2.22 25.19
N LYS A 62 0.54 -1.77 24.70
CA LYS A 62 1.88 -2.02 25.29
C LYS A 62 2.22 -3.50 25.50
N ARG A 63 1.54 -4.41 24.80
CA ARG A 63 1.84 -5.86 24.79
C ARG A 63 3.08 -6.19 23.98
N ILE A 64 3.45 -5.31 23.04
CA ILE A 64 4.64 -5.42 22.19
C ILE A 64 5.51 -4.19 22.45
N PRO A 65 6.83 -4.34 22.67
CA PRO A 65 7.71 -3.20 22.83
C PRO A 65 7.66 -2.27 21.61
N GLU A 66 7.59 -0.96 21.83
CA GLU A 66 7.51 0.04 20.75
C GLU A 66 8.65 -0.11 19.72
N GLN A 67 9.85 -0.45 20.19
CA GLN A 67 11.03 -0.67 19.34
C GLN A 67 10.92 -1.89 18.40
N ASP A 68 9.94 -2.76 18.62
CA ASP A 68 9.64 -3.97 17.84
C ASP A 68 8.45 -3.75 16.88
N LEU A 69 7.83 -2.57 16.92
CA LEU A 69 6.77 -2.15 16.02
C LEU A 69 7.33 -1.20 14.94
N LEU A 70 6.85 -1.38 13.71
CA LEU A 70 7.16 -0.49 12.59
C LEU A 70 5.90 -0.22 11.77
N LEU A 71 5.73 1.03 11.35
CA LEU A 71 4.68 1.47 10.44
C LEU A 71 5.31 1.89 9.11
N PHE A 72 4.73 1.47 7.99
CA PHE A 72 5.25 1.83 6.68
C PHE A 72 4.15 2.15 5.66
N HIS A 73 4.12 3.39 5.18
CA HIS A 73 3.15 3.85 4.18
C HIS A 73 3.68 5.04 3.36
N SER A 74 2.87 5.58 2.45
CA SER A 74 3.28 6.64 1.52
C SER A 74 3.38 8.05 2.13
N ARG A 75 2.74 8.32 3.26
CA ARG A 75 2.69 9.66 3.89
C ARG A 75 3.90 10.02 4.77
N PHE A 76 5.07 9.43 4.52
CA PHE A 76 6.33 9.84 5.14
C PHE A 76 7.11 10.75 4.20
N ALA A 77 7.86 11.72 4.75
CA ALA A 77 8.88 12.40 3.99
C ALA A 77 9.86 11.39 3.40
N PHE A 78 10.43 11.70 2.23
CA PHE A 78 11.26 10.76 1.50
C PHE A 78 12.48 10.28 2.33
N THR A 79 13.10 11.15 3.13
CA THR A 79 14.19 10.78 4.05
C THR A 79 13.75 9.74 5.10
N ASP A 80 12.60 9.95 5.73
CA ASP A 80 12.07 9.04 6.75
C ASP A 80 11.61 7.72 6.12
N ARG A 81 11.04 7.80 4.91
CA ARG A 81 10.67 6.64 4.12
C ARG A 81 11.88 5.73 3.83
N ILE A 82 13.02 6.31 3.44
CA ILE A 82 14.26 5.54 3.23
C ILE A 82 14.72 4.88 4.54
N ALA A 83 14.68 5.60 5.66
CA ALA A 83 15.05 5.05 6.96
C ALA A 83 14.16 3.86 7.36
N ILE A 84 12.84 3.99 7.17
CA ILE A 84 11.85 2.94 7.45
C ILE A 84 12.05 1.75 6.50
N GLU A 85 12.30 1.99 5.21
CA GLU A 85 12.57 0.95 4.21
C GLU A 85 13.83 0.15 4.58
N ASN A 86 14.92 0.82 4.92
CA ASN A 86 16.16 0.18 5.37
C ASN A 86 15.96 -0.62 6.66
N LYS A 87 15.19 -0.09 7.62
CA LYS A 87 14.84 -0.80 8.86
C LYS A 87 13.99 -2.04 8.57
N THR A 88 13.04 -1.92 7.65
CA THR A 88 12.18 -3.02 7.18
C THR A 88 13.01 -4.11 6.52
N LEU A 89 13.96 -3.77 5.65
CA LEU A 89 14.89 -4.72 5.03
C LEU A 89 15.82 -5.36 6.07
N GLY A 90 16.33 -4.58 7.02
CA GLY A 90 17.17 -5.09 8.10
C GLY A 90 16.45 -6.07 9.03
N TRP A 91 15.14 -5.91 9.21
CA TRP A 91 14.32 -6.81 10.00
C TRP A 91 13.83 -8.01 9.20
N PHE A 92 13.21 -7.81 8.04
CA PHE A 92 12.45 -8.87 7.36
C PHE A 92 13.10 -9.34 6.06
N GLY A 93 14.25 -8.78 5.69
CA GLY A 93 14.97 -9.14 4.47
C GLY A 93 15.49 -10.57 4.47
N LYS A 94 15.88 -11.02 3.28
CA LYS A 94 16.47 -12.33 3.01
C LYS A 94 17.58 -12.72 3.98
N ASP A 95 18.53 -11.83 4.20
CA ASP A 95 19.73 -12.08 5.00
C ASP A 95 19.60 -11.53 6.44
N ALA A 96 18.39 -11.14 6.86
CA ALA A 96 18.16 -10.71 8.23
C ALA A 96 18.37 -11.87 9.22
N PRO A 97 19.20 -11.67 10.27
CA PRO A 97 19.46 -12.70 11.28
C PRO A 97 18.22 -12.95 12.13
N VAL A 98 18.12 -14.13 12.73
CA VAL A 98 16.96 -14.51 13.57
C VAL A 98 16.72 -13.50 14.69
N SER A 99 17.77 -12.99 15.33
CA SER A 99 17.67 -11.99 16.39
C SER A 99 17.05 -10.66 15.94
N ALA A 100 17.21 -10.28 14.67
CA ALA A 100 16.63 -9.05 14.12
C ALA A 100 15.15 -9.21 13.77
N ARG A 101 14.73 -10.43 13.39
CA ARG A 101 13.37 -10.79 12.96
C ARG A 101 12.42 -11.09 14.11
N ARG A 102 12.93 -11.73 15.17
CA ARG A 102 12.12 -12.34 16.23
C ARG A 102 11.18 -11.34 16.88
N GLY A 103 9.88 -11.63 16.85
CA GLY A 103 8.84 -10.83 17.49
C GLY A 103 8.62 -9.44 16.88
N LYS A 104 9.12 -9.17 15.66
CA LYS A 104 8.93 -7.88 14.99
C LYS A 104 7.59 -7.82 14.27
N VAL A 105 6.94 -6.66 14.33
CA VAL A 105 5.68 -6.41 13.63
C VAL A 105 5.84 -5.23 12.69
N LEU A 106 5.42 -5.44 11.44
CA LEU A 106 5.26 -4.39 10.45
C LEU A 106 3.77 -4.19 10.15
N ILE A 107 3.25 -3.00 10.40
CA ILE A 107 1.98 -2.57 9.82
C ILE A 107 2.31 -1.73 8.59
N ALA A 108 1.69 -2.05 7.45
CA ALA A 108 1.98 -1.35 6.22
C ALA A 108 0.77 -1.19 5.33
N THR A 109 0.87 -0.27 4.37
CA THR A 109 -0.02 -0.25 3.21
C THR A 109 0.61 -1.00 2.03
N GLN A 110 0.07 -0.84 0.83
CA GLN A 110 0.56 -1.49 -0.40
C GLN A 110 2.03 -1.18 -0.76
N VAL A 111 2.70 -0.30 -0.01
CA VAL A 111 4.13 0.00 -0.20
C VAL A 111 5.03 -1.22 -0.05
N VAL A 112 4.65 -2.22 0.75
CA VAL A 112 5.42 -3.47 0.90
C VAL A 112 5.33 -4.41 -0.31
N GLU A 113 4.39 -4.14 -1.23
CA GLU A 113 4.23 -4.92 -2.45
C GLU A 113 5.31 -4.55 -3.49
N GLN A 114 5.81 -3.30 -3.45
CA GLN A 114 6.70 -2.72 -4.45
C GLN A 114 8.18 -3.04 -4.17
N SER A 115 8.75 -3.98 -4.92
CA SER A 115 10.20 -4.22 -5.05
C SER A 115 11.00 -4.54 -3.77
N LEU A 116 10.36 -4.79 -2.62
CA LEU A 116 11.06 -5.22 -1.40
C LEU A 116 11.12 -6.75 -1.29
N ASP A 117 12.32 -7.27 -1.05
CA ASP A 117 12.56 -8.71 -0.84
C ASP A 117 12.37 -9.08 0.64
N LEU A 118 11.09 -9.11 1.07
CA LEU A 118 10.69 -9.34 2.46
C LEU A 118 10.12 -10.75 2.67
N ASP A 119 10.36 -11.28 3.87
CA ASP A 119 9.89 -12.58 4.34
C ASP A 119 9.23 -12.41 5.70
N PHE A 120 8.01 -12.90 5.86
CA PHE A 120 7.26 -12.90 7.11
C PHE A 120 6.83 -14.31 7.49
N ASP A 121 6.66 -14.58 8.78
CA ASP A 121 6.17 -15.88 9.28
C ASP A 121 4.64 -15.91 9.34
N CYS A 122 4.02 -14.77 9.67
CA CYS A 122 2.58 -14.57 9.73
C CYS A 122 2.18 -13.32 8.94
N MET A 123 1.07 -13.40 8.20
CA MET A 123 0.54 -12.26 7.44
C MET A 123 -0.96 -12.10 7.68
N ILE A 124 -1.34 -10.85 7.95
CA ILE A 124 -2.72 -10.40 7.99
C ILE A 124 -2.89 -9.37 6.88
N SER A 125 -4.00 -9.44 6.14
CA SER A 125 -4.30 -8.53 5.06
C SER A 125 -5.76 -8.13 5.10
N ASP A 126 -6.06 -6.89 4.81
CA ASP A 126 -7.42 -6.50 4.42
C ASP A 126 -7.80 -7.19 3.10
N LEU A 127 -9.10 -7.43 2.91
CA LEU A 127 -9.63 -7.93 1.65
C LEU A 127 -9.19 -7.00 0.51
N ALA A 128 -8.67 -7.58 -0.56
CA ALA A 128 -8.21 -6.89 -1.74
C ALA A 128 -8.50 -7.77 -2.97
N PRO A 129 -8.38 -7.23 -4.20
CA PRO A 129 -8.39 -8.05 -5.41
C PRO A 129 -7.41 -9.24 -5.31
N ILE A 130 -7.78 -10.34 -5.94
CA ILE A 130 -7.10 -11.64 -5.79
C ILE A 130 -5.63 -11.62 -6.19
N ASP A 131 -5.28 -10.85 -7.22
CA ASP A 131 -3.91 -10.67 -7.70
C ASP A 131 -3.04 -9.97 -6.65
N LEU A 132 -3.56 -8.94 -5.97
CA LEU A 132 -2.88 -8.26 -4.88
C LEU A 132 -2.70 -9.18 -3.67
N LEU A 133 -3.72 -9.96 -3.30
CA LEU A 133 -3.60 -10.95 -2.23
C LEU A 133 -2.53 -12.02 -2.55
N ILE A 134 -2.45 -12.49 -3.79
CA ILE A 134 -1.41 -13.41 -4.25
C ILE A 134 -0.02 -12.75 -4.15
N GLN A 135 0.12 -11.48 -4.55
CA GLN A 135 1.38 -10.73 -4.43
C GLN A 135 1.81 -10.58 -2.97
N ARG A 136 0.87 -10.25 -2.07
CA ARG A 136 1.09 -10.17 -0.61
C ARG A 136 1.53 -11.52 -0.05
N ALA A 137 0.80 -12.59 -0.37
CA ALA A 137 1.16 -13.96 0.00
C ALA A 137 2.56 -14.38 -0.51
N GLY A 138 3.05 -13.78 -1.60
CA GLY A 138 4.42 -13.96 -2.10
C GLY A 138 5.54 -13.49 -1.17
N ARG A 139 5.21 -12.71 -0.12
CA ARG A 139 6.12 -12.30 0.97
C ARG A 139 5.98 -13.19 2.23
N LEU A 140 4.95 -14.03 2.30
CA LEU A 140 4.78 -15.00 3.38
C LEU A 140 5.71 -16.19 3.14
N GLN A 141 6.59 -16.45 4.10
CA GLN A 141 7.61 -17.50 4.05
C GLN A 141 8.39 -17.50 2.73
N ARG A 142 8.80 -16.31 2.31
CA ARG A 142 9.40 -16.08 0.98
C ARG A 142 10.73 -16.79 0.80
N HIS A 143 11.54 -16.89 1.86
CA HIS A 143 12.81 -17.58 1.85
C HIS A 143 12.75 -18.80 2.76
N ILE A 144 13.34 -19.90 2.30
CA ILE A 144 13.34 -21.15 3.04
C ILE A 144 14.12 -20.97 4.34
N ARG A 145 13.50 -21.32 5.47
CA ARG A 145 14.12 -21.22 6.80
C ARG A 145 13.98 -22.51 7.60
N THR A 146 14.86 -22.65 8.59
CA THR A 146 14.76 -23.71 9.61
C THR A 146 13.61 -23.41 10.58
N ALA A 147 13.24 -24.37 11.42
CA ALA A 147 12.23 -24.15 12.47
C ALA A 147 12.62 -23.03 13.46
N GLY A 148 13.92 -22.77 13.61
CA GLY A 148 14.45 -21.65 14.41
C GLY A 148 14.54 -20.31 13.66
N GLY A 149 14.13 -20.25 12.40
CA GLY A 149 14.12 -19.03 11.58
C GLY A 149 15.42 -18.75 10.81
N GLU A 150 16.45 -19.59 10.95
CA GLU A 150 17.71 -19.41 10.20
C GLU A 150 17.51 -19.70 8.72
N ARG A 151 18.14 -18.90 7.85
CA ARG A 151 18.02 -19.07 6.40
C ARG A 151 18.65 -20.39 5.94
N LYS A 152 17.93 -21.11 5.09
CA LYS A 152 18.33 -22.39 4.50
C LYS A 152 18.31 -22.29 2.98
N ALA A 153 19.19 -23.04 2.31
CA ALA A 153 19.28 -23.05 0.84
C ALA A 153 18.44 -24.16 0.18
N ILE A 154 18.01 -25.16 0.96
CA ILE A 154 17.41 -26.39 0.45
C ILE A 154 16.04 -26.58 1.10
N LEU A 155 15.06 -26.98 0.29
CA LEU A 155 13.74 -27.39 0.75
C LEU A 155 13.79 -28.61 1.69
N PRO A 156 12.73 -28.87 2.47
CA PRO A 156 11.58 -28.00 2.68
C PRO A 156 11.91 -26.84 3.65
N ASP A 157 11.01 -25.85 3.68
CA ASP A 157 10.91 -24.94 4.82
C ASP A 157 10.47 -25.74 6.05
N GLU A 158 11.08 -25.47 7.19
CA GLU A 158 10.83 -26.21 8.44
C GLU A 158 9.91 -25.46 9.40
N ARG A 159 9.46 -24.24 9.03
CA ARG A 159 8.40 -23.53 9.75
C ARG A 159 7.05 -24.20 9.53
N GLN A 160 6.10 -23.86 10.37
CA GLN A 160 4.71 -24.28 10.19
C GLN A 160 4.16 -23.77 8.86
N PRO A 161 3.22 -24.48 8.21
CA PRO A 161 2.63 -24.05 6.94
C PRO A 161 2.13 -22.60 6.99
N PRO A 162 2.33 -21.81 5.93
CA PRO A 162 1.97 -20.41 5.91
C PRO A 162 0.45 -20.22 5.91
N ILE A 163 -0.03 -19.34 6.78
CA ILE A 163 -1.44 -18.92 6.86
C ILE A 163 -1.53 -17.43 6.52
N LEU A 164 -2.38 -17.11 5.54
CA LEU A 164 -2.81 -15.74 5.25
C LEU A 164 -4.14 -15.48 5.94
N HIS A 165 -4.14 -14.60 6.93
CA HIS A 165 -5.35 -14.13 7.58
C HIS A 165 -5.94 -12.95 6.80
N ILE A 166 -7.16 -13.08 6.31
CA ILE A 166 -7.83 -12.03 5.54
C ILE A 166 -8.94 -11.41 6.38
N LEU A 167 -8.82 -10.12 6.69
CA LEU A 167 -9.93 -9.33 7.22
C LEU A 167 -10.93 -9.07 6.10
N ALA A 168 -12.10 -9.66 6.23
CA ALA A 168 -13.17 -9.59 5.24
C ALA A 168 -14.52 -9.45 5.95
N PRO A 169 -15.54 -8.86 5.31
CA PRO A 169 -16.89 -8.94 5.85
C PRO A 169 -17.35 -10.39 5.95
N GLU A 170 -18.39 -10.63 6.75
CA GLU A 170 -19.05 -11.92 6.78
C GLU A 170 -19.54 -12.30 5.37
N TRP A 171 -19.31 -13.56 4.99
CA TRP A 171 -19.69 -14.05 3.67
C TRP A 171 -21.20 -14.03 3.49
N GLN A 172 -21.65 -13.38 2.42
CA GLN A 172 -23.05 -13.29 2.04
C GLN A 172 -23.17 -13.61 0.56
N GLU A 173 -23.86 -14.70 0.23
CA GLU A 173 -24.09 -15.11 -1.15
C GLU A 173 -24.88 -14.06 -1.94
N GLN A 174 -25.83 -13.39 -1.28
CA GLN A 174 -26.60 -12.28 -1.83
C GLN A 174 -26.24 -10.97 -1.12
N ALA A 175 -24.96 -10.59 -1.22
CA ALA A 175 -24.45 -9.36 -0.63
C ALA A 175 -25.16 -8.12 -1.20
N GLY A 176 -25.53 -7.20 -0.30
CA GLY A 176 -26.15 -5.91 -0.61
C GLY A 176 -25.15 -4.76 -0.75
N GLN A 177 -25.67 -3.56 -1.01
CA GLN A 177 -24.87 -2.33 -0.89
C GLN A 177 -24.35 -2.16 0.54
N GLY A 178 -23.11 -1.67 0.68
CA GLY A 178 -22.48 -1.50 1.99
C GLY A 178 -21.94 -2.78 2.64
N TRP A 179 -21.90 -3.90 1.89
CA TRP A 179 -21.46 -5.20 2.38
C TRP A 179 -20.07 -5.22 3.04
N LEU A 180 -19.12 -4.41 2.59
CA LEU A 180 -17.79 -4.28 3.23
C LEU A 180 -17.87 -3.87 4.70
N GLY A 181 -18.96 -3.22 5.11
CA GLY A 181 -19.19 -2.82 6.50
C GLY A 181 -18.21 -1.74 6.98
N LYS A 182 -18.18 -1.54 8.30
CA LYS A 182 -17.36 -0.49 8.95
C LYS A 182 -15.88 -0.84 8.98
N GLU A 183 -15.55 -2.11 9.23
CA GLU A 183 -14.16 -2.60 9.38
C GLU A 183 -13.31 -2.42 8.11
N LEU A 184 -13.96 -2.35 6.94
CA LEU A 184 -13.33 -2.21 5.63
C LEU A 184 -13.91 -1.02 4.85
N GLN A 185 -14.41 0.00 5.55
CA GLN A 185 -14.92 1.21 4.90
C GLN A 185 -13.86 1.88 4.03
N GLY A 186 -12.59 1.91 4.48
CA GLY A 186 -11.46 2.46 3.73
C GLY A 186 -11.20 1.68 2.44
N THR A 187 -11.37 0.36 2.49
CA THR A 187 -11.18 -0.54 1.35
C THR A 187 -12.10 -0.20 0.19
N GLY A 188 -13.36 0.14 0.43
CA GLY A 188 -14.31 0.52 -0.63
C GLY A 188 -13.95 1.82 -1.36
N PHE A 189 -13.17 2.71 -0.72
CA PHE A 189 -12.63 3.90 -1.38
C PHE A 189 -11.36 3.62 -2.19
N VAL A 190 -10.65 2.54 -1.89
CA VAL A 190 -9.42 2.14 -2.61
C VAL A 190 -9.77 1.25 -3.80
N TYR A 191 -10.69 0.31 -3.62
CA TYR A 191 -11.19 -0.59 -4.66
C TYR A 191 -12.70 -0.37 -4.83
N SER A 192 -13.05 0.47 -5.80
CA SER A 192 -14.45 0.83 -6.10
C SER A 192 -15.27 -0.34 -6.67
N ASP A 193 -14.62 -1.29 -7.34
CA ASP A 193 -15.27 -2.51 -7.81
C ASP A 193 -15.49 -3.52 -6.67
N HIS A 194 -16.59 -3.34 -5.93
CA HIS A 194 -16.97 -4.24 -4.85
C HIS A 194 -17.35 -5.65 -5.34
N ALA A 195 -17.76 -5.81 -6.60
CA ALA A 195 -18.03 -7.14 -7.17
C ALA A 195 -16.74 -7.94 -7.34
N CYS A 196 -15.63 -7.29 -7.71
CA CYS A 196 -14.30 -7.91 -7.73
C CYS A 196 -13.88 -8.43 -6.34
N LEU A 197 -14.08 -7.63 -5.29
CA LEU A 197 -13.78 -8.06 -3.92
C LEU A 197 -14.66 -9.24 -3.47
N TRP A 198 -15.96 -9.19 -3.81
CA TRP A 198 -16.89 -10.29 -3.52
C TRP A 198 -16.48 -11.58 -4.22
N ARG A 199 -16.14 -11.53 -5.51
CA ARG A 199 -15.64 -12.70 -6.27
C ARG A 199 -14.35 -13.25 -5.68
N THR A 200 -13.46 -12.36 -5.23
CA THR A 200 -12.21 -12.76 -4.55
C THR A 200 -12.52 -13.58 -3.30
N GLN A 201 -13.44 -13.12 -2.45
CA GLN A 201 -13.85 -13.89 -1.28
C GLN A 201 -14.57 -15.19 -1.66
N ALA A 202 -15.45 -15.16 -2.66
CA ALA A 202 -16.19 -16.33 -3.14
C ALA A 202 -15.24 -17.47 -3.56
N LEU A 203 -14.26 -17.15 -4.41
CA LEU A 203 -13.29 -18.11 -4.92
C LEU A 203 -12.35 -18.61 -3.82
N LEU A 204 -11.80 -17.72 -2.99
CA LEU A 204 -10.93 -18.15 -1.89
C LEU A 204 -11.66 -19.03 -0.87
N ARG A 205 -12.97 -18.82 -0.65
CA ARG A 205 -13.78 -19.75 0.17
C ARG A 205 -14.01 -21.10 -0.51
N GLN A 206 -14.16 -21.12 -1.83
CA GLN A 206 -14.30 -22.36 -2.59
C GLN A 206 -13.02 -23.19 -2.58
N TYR A 207 -11.85 -22.55 -2.75
CA TYR A 207 -10.56 -23.26 -2.78
C TYR A 207 -9.96 -23.50 -1.39
N GLY A 208 -10.18 -22.60 -0.43
CA GLY A 208 -9.61 -22.64 0.93
C GLY A 208 -8.13 -22.27 1.03
N GLU A 209 -7.42 -22.19 -0.11
CA GLU A 209 -5.99 -21.98 -0.17
C GLU A 209 -5.54 -21.38 -1.52
N ILE A 210 -4.34 -20.79 -1.50
CA ILE A 210 -3.63 -20.31 -2.68
C ILE A 210 -2.46 -21.27 -2.93
N ARG A 211 -2.55 -22.06 -4.00
CA ARG A 211 -1.51 -22.95 -4.51
C ARG A 211 -0.80 -22.32 -5.69
N MET A 212 0.46 -21.97 -5.48
CA MET A 212 1.33 -21.44 -6.53
C MET A 212 2.16 -22.59 -7.11
N PRO A 213 2.23 -22.75 -8.44
CA PRO A 213 1.51 -22.03 -9.49
C PRO A 213 0.10 -22.59 -9.78
N GLU A 214 -0.31 -23.71 -9.17
CA GLU A 214 -1.36 -24.60 -9.66
C GLU A 214 -2.73 -23.95 -9.80
N ASN A 215 -3.19 -23.16 -8.81
CA ASN A 215 -4.51 -22.51 -8.86
C ASN A 215 -4.43 -20.97 -8.96
N ALA A 216 -3.23 -20.38 -8.94
CA ALA A 216 -3.03 -18.94 -8.99
C ALA A 216 -3.73 -18.31 -10.21
N ARG A 217 -3.53 -18.89 -11.40
CA ARG A 217 -4.17 -18.43 -12.63
C ARG A 217 -5.68 -18.63 -12.60
N ALA A 218 -6.15 -19.77 -12.10
CA ALA A 218 -7.58 -20.05 -11.99
C ALA A 218 -8.30 -19.07 -11.05
N LEU A 219 -7.63 -18.65 -9.97
CA LEU A 219 -8.12 -17.63 -9.03
C LEU A 219 -8.20 -16.25 -9.70
N VAL A 220 -7.14 -15.82 -10.39
CA VAL A 220 -7.09 -14.54 -11.11
C VAL A 220 -8.13 -14.50 -12.23
N ASP A 221 -8.10 -15.47 -13.15
CA ASP A 221 -9.03 -15.56 -14.27
C ASP A 221 -10.47 -15.70 -13.75
N GLY A 222 -10.69 -16.40 -12.64
CA GLY A 222 -11.99 -16.53 -12.00
C GLY A 222 -12.62 -15.20 -11.58
N VAL A 223 -11.83 -14.29 -11.01
CA VAL A 223 -12.30 -12.96 -10.60
C VAL A 223 -12.52 -12.05 -11.80
N TYR A 224 -11.50 -11.92 -12.66
CA TYR A 224 -11.51 -10.91 -13.74
C TYR A 224 -12.33 -11.30 -14.96
N GLU A 225 -12.41 -12.59 -15.30
CA GLU A 225 -13.31 -13.09 -16.34
C GLU A 225 -14.75 -13.25 -15.82
N GLN A 226 -15.01 -12.86 -14.56
CA GLN A 226 -16.32 -12.87 -13.93
C GLN A 226 -17.00 -14.25 -13.98
N LYS A 227 -16.24 -15.33 -13.79
CA LYS A 227 -16.73 -16.72 -13.89
C LYS A 227 -17.84 -17.03 -12.88
N ILE A 228 -17.84 -16.30 -11.77
CA ILE A 228 -18.93 -16.30 -10.80
C ILE A 228 -19.71 -14.98 -10.95
N PRO A 229 -21.02 -15.02 -11.22
CA PRO A 229 -21.84 -13.81 -11.26
C PRO A 229 -21.91 -13.21 -9.85
N ALA A 230 -21.59 -11.92 -9.74
CA ALA A 230 -21.74 -11.20 -8.48
C ALA A 230 -23.22 -10.87 -8.24
N PRO A 231 -23.63 -10.66 -6.97
CA PRO A 231 -24.98 -10.18 -6.66
C PRO A 231 -25.30 -8.91 -7.43
N THR A 232 -26.53 -8.79 -7.95
CA THR A 232 -26.95 -7.67 -8.81
C THR A 232 -26.65 -6.30 -8.20
N SER A 233 -26.78 -6.18 -6.87
CA SER A 233 -26.51 -4.93 -6.14
C SER A 233 -25.04 -4.49 -6.23
N LEU A 234 -24.11 -5.44 -6.18
CA LEU A 234 -22.68 -5.20 -6.30
C LEU A 234 -22.26 -5.08 -7.77
N GLN A 235 -22.88 -5.85 -8.67
CA GLN A 235 -22.64 -5.76 -10.10
C GLN A 235 -22.96 -4.36 -10.63
N ALA A 236 -24.06 -3.75 -10.18
CA ALA A 236 -24.39 -2.38 -10.56
C ALA A 236 -23.31 -1.35 -10.18
N LEU A 237 -22.63 -1.53 -9.03
CA LEU A 237 -21.49 -0.68 -8.64
C LEU A 237 -20.29 -0.91 -9.55
N SER A 238 -20.00 -2.17 -9.87
CA SER A 238 -18.93 -2.57 -10.81
C SER A 238 -19.16 -2.00 -12.21
N ASP A 239 -20.41 -2.02 -12.71
CA ASP A 239 -20.76 -1.47 -14.02
C ASP A 239 -20.53 0.05 -14.11
N VAL A 240 -20.84 0.78 -13.03
CA VAL A 240 -20.55 2.23 -12.93
C VAL A 240 -19.05 2.48 -12.97
N ASP A 241 -18.27 1.68 -12.24
CA ASP A 241 -16.81 1.81 -12.21
C ASP A 241 -16.19 1.47 -13.57
N PHE A 242 -16.66 0.40 -14.21
CA PHE A 242 -16.27 0.02 -15.56
C PHE A 242 -16.61 1.12 -16.59
N GLY A 243 -17.74 1.81 -16.43
CA GLY A 243 -18.08 2.99 -17.23
C GLY A 243 -17.04 4.12 -17.11
N LYS A 244 -16.48 4.36 -15.92
CA LYS A 244 -15.39 5.33 -15.73
C LYS A 244 -14.11 4.86 -16.44
N VAL A 245 -13.78 3.58 -16.35
CA VAL A 245 -12.61 2.99 -17.03
C VAL A 245 -12.74 3.15 -18.56
N LEU A 246 -13.92 2.88 -19.13
CA LEU A 246 -14.18 3.09 -20.56
C LEU A 246 -14.03 4.57 -20.96
N SER A 247 -14.54 5.49 -20.15
CA SER A 247 -14.38 6.93 -20.37
C SER A 247 -12.90 7.34 -20.36
N GLN A 248 -12.14 6.90 -19.34
CA GLN A 248 -10.70 7.12 -19.24
C GLN A 248 -9.94 6.54 -20.43
N ARG A 249 -10.28 5.31 -20.86
CA ARG A 249 -9.67 4.69 -22.04
C ARG A 249 -9.94 5.49 -23.31
N SER A 250 -11.14 6.05 -23.47
CA SER A 250 -11.45 6.94 -24.59
C SER A 250 -10.60 8.20 -24.57
N VAL A 251 -10.40 8.83 -23.41
CA VAL A 251 -9.52 10.00 -23.24
C VAL A 251 -8.07 9.63 -23.52
N ALA A 252 -7.60 8.47 -23.04
CA ALA A 252 -6.25 7.98 -23.29
C ALA A 252 -5.99 7.83 -24.79
N THR A 253 -6.92 7.23 -25.55
CA THR A 253 -6.81 7.05 -27.00
C THR A 253 -6.61 8.38 -27.73
N GLN A 254 -7.29 9.45 -27.30
CA GLN A 254 -7.10 10.79 -27.88
C GLN A 254 -5.72 11.38 -27.58
N ASN A 255 -5.09 10.98 -26.47
CA ASN A 255 -3.76 11.43 -26.09
C ASN A 255 -2.64 10.58 -26.71
N LEU A 256 -2.95 9.48 -27.40
CA LEU A 256 -1.94 8.63 -28.05
C LEU A 256 -1.42 9.29 -29.33
N LEU A 257 -0.14 9.04 -29.62
CA LEU A 257 0.42 9.36 -30.91
C LEU A 257 -0.07 8.34 -31.95
N ARG A 258 -0.46 8.85 -33.12
CA ARG A 258 -0.80 8.06 -34.30
C ARG A 258 0.47 7.47 -34.90
N HIS A 259 0.78 6.25 -34.48
CA HIS A 259 1.98 5.53 -34.88
C HIS A 259 2.09 5.30 -36.39
N ASP A 260 0.96 5.21 -37.08
CA ASP A 260 0.85 5.04 -38.53
C ASP A 260 1.31 6.26 -39.34
N ILE A 261 1.33 7.45 -38.72
CA ILE A 261 1.77 8.71 -39.36
C ILE A 261 3.29 8.91 -39.22
N GLY A 262 3.95 8.26 -38.26
CA GLY A 262 5.39 8.39 -38.00
C GLY A 262 5.77 9.67 -37.24
N TYR A 263 7.00 10.15 -37.43
CA TYR A 263 7.52 11.35 -36.73
C TYR A 263 7.06 12.65 -37.41
N ASP A 264 5.75 12.89 -37.38
CA ASP A 264 5.12 14.10 -37.92
C ASP A 264 4.40 14.91 -36.82
N ARG A 265 4.23 16.22 -37.03
CA ARG A 265 3.45 17.07 -36.11
C ARG A 265 1.98 16.69 -36.09
N GLU A 266 1.45 16.18 -37.19
CA GLU A 266 0.07 15.70 -37.35
C GLU A 266 -0.17 14.34 -36.68
N ALA A 267 0.89 13.66 -36.24
CA ALA A 267 0.80 12.42 -35.47
C ALA A 267 0.14 12.62 -34.09
N SER A 268 -0.04 13.87 -33.63
CA SER A 268 -0.88 14.20 -32.48
C SER A 268 -2.11 14.99 -32.94
N ASP A 269 -3.29 14.61 -32.45
CA ASP A 269 -4.54 15.38 -32.66
C ASP A 269 -4.47 16.80 -32.05
N PHE A 270 -3.45 17.08 -31.25
CA PHE A 270 -3.27 18.34 -30.54
C PHE A 270 -2.01 19.10 -30.95
N LEU A 271 -1.36 18.71 -32.06
CA LEU A 271 -0.26 19.46 -32.69
C LEU A 271 0.87 19.89 -31.74
N TRP A 272 1.12 19.13 -30.68
CA TRP A 272 2.14 19.43 -29.67
C TRP A 272 1.90 20.76 -28.92
N ASP A 273 0.64 21.06 -28.63
CA ASP A 273 0.23 22.18 -27.79
C ASP A 273 0.97 22.17 -26.44
N LYS A 274 1.71 23.25 -26.17
CA LYS A 274 2.55 23.40 -24.97
C LYS A 274 1.74 23.67 -23.72
N ASP A 275 0.50 24.13 -23.85
CA ASP A 275 -0.38 24.46 -22.73
C ASP A 275 -1.19 23.24 -22.27
N ARG A 276 -1.00 22.09 -22.94
CA ARG A 276 -1.73 20.85 -22.65
C ARG A 276 -0.84 19.83 -21.94
N GLU A 277 -1.17 19.53 -20.69
CA GLU A 277 -0.53 18.46 -19.93
C GLU A 277 -1.16 17.09 -20.28
N PHE A 278 -0.33 16.17 -20.75
CA PHE A 278 -0.73 14.79 -21.04
C PHE A 278 -0.36 13.89 -19.85
N SER A 279 -1.33 13.54 -19.02
CA SER A 279 -1.10 12.53 -17.98
C SER A 279 -1.09 11.13 -18.56
N THR A 280 -0.01 10.39 -18.31
CA THR A 280 0.11 8.96 -18.64
C THR A 280 -0.53 8.05 -17.58
N ARG A 281 -0.99 8.63 -16.46
CA ARG A 281 -1.75 7.95 -15.41
C ARG A 281 -3.09 8.64 -15.20
N LEU A 282 -4.16 8.01 -15.66
CA LEU A 282 -5.54 8.42 -15.40
C LEU A 282 -5.94 7.94 -13.99
N GLY A 283 -5.24 8.44 -12.97
CA GLY A 283 -5.47 8.12 -11.56
C GLY A 283 -5.93 9.34 -10.77
N GLU A 284 -6.15 9.18 -9.46
CA GLU A 284 -6.42 10.30 -8.57
C GLU A 284 -5.23 11.26 -8.53
N GLU A 285 -5.50 12.55 -8.74
CA GLU A 285 -4.49 13.61 -8.64
C GLU A 285 -3.81 13.61 -7.27
N SER A 286 -2.51 13.84 -7.25
CA SER A 286 -1.73 13.98 -6.03
C SER A 286 -1.21 15.41 -5.87
N VAL A 287 -0.97 15.80 -4.63
CA VAL A 287 -0.28 17.05 -4.28
C VAL A 287 1.00 16.72 -3.53
N ASP A 288 2.06 17.40 -3.92
CA ASP A 288 3.35 17.35 -3.25
C ASP A 288 3.35 18.30 -2.05
N ILE A 289 3.65 17.73 -0.89
CA ILE A 289 3.79 18.44 0.38
C ILE A 289 5.26 18.42 0.77
N TYR A 290 5.81 19.59 1.06
CA TYR A 290 7.17 19.76 1.56
C TYR A 290 7.10 20.12 3.04
N LEU A 291 7.83 19.36 3.87
CA LEU A 291 7.96 19.65 5.29
C LEU A 291 9.07 20.68 5.49
N ALA A 292 8.74 21.76 6.21
CA ALA A 292 9.67 22.85 6.45
C ALA A 292 9.47 23.47 7.83
N TRP A 293 10.46 24.20 8.33
CA TRP A 293 10.34 25.06 9.49
C TRP A 293 10.63 26.51 9.08
N LEU A 294 10.09 27.46 9.85
CA LEU A 294 10.34 28.89 9.67
C LEU A 294 11.40 29.36 10.66
N ASP A 295 12.36 30.14 10.19
CA ASP A 295 13.29 30.85 11.06
C ASP A 295 12.73 32.22 11.52
N GLU A 296 13.53 32.95 12.30
CA GLU A 296 13.18 34.29 12.80
C GLU A 296 13.00 35.33 11.68
N GLU A 297 13.56 35.07 10.49
CA GLU A 297 13.48 35.93 9.30
C GLU A 297 12.31 35.55 8.36
N ASN A 298 11.47 34.60 8.78
CA ASN A 298 10.34 34.07 8.00
C ASN A 298 10.79 33.40 6.68
N GLU A 299 11.99 32.84 6.65
CA GLU A 299 12.51 32.00 5.57
C GLU A 299 12.21 30.52 5.84
N LEU A 300 11.86 29.80 4.77
CA LEU A 300 11.49 28.39 4.83
C LEU A 300 12.74 27.51 4.69
N HIS A 301 12.93 26.62 5.65
CA HIS A 301 14.01 25.63 5.65
C HIS A 301 13.47 24.21 5.62
N PRO A 302 13.97 23.32 4.73
CA PRO A 302 13.56 21.93 4.72
C PRO A 302 13.99 21.22 6.00
N ILE A 303 13.31 20.13 6.37
CA ILE A 303 13.70 19.30 7.53
C ILE A 303 15.05 18.59 7.35
N VAL A 304 15.50 18.44 6.11
CA VAL A 304 16.83 17.90 5.78
C VAL A 304 17.81 19.05 5.61
N MET A 305 18.79 19.15 6.51
CA MET A 305 19.72 20.28 6.56
C MET A 305 20.91 20.14 5.59
N GLU A 306 21.35 18.91 5.34
CA GLU A 306 22.59 18.60 4.62
C GLU A 306 22.34 17.74 3.37
N GLY A 307 23.30 17.77 2.45
CA GLY A 307 23.27 16.99 1.20
C GLY A 307 22.54 17.68 0.05
N ASP A 308 22.53 17.01 -1.10
CA ASP A 308 21.82 17.46 -2.29
C ASP A 308 20.31 17.14 -2.18
N PHE A 309 19.48 17.89 -2.92
CA PHE A 309 18.04 17.66 -3.02
C PHE A 309 17.27 17.70 -1.68
N ARG A 310 17.74 18.51 -0.72
CA ARG A 310 17.14 18.68 0.62
C ARG A 310 15.61 18.84 0.62
N TRP A 311 15.08 19.61 -0.33
CA TRP A 311 13.63 19.78 -0.50
C TRP A 311 12.93 18.50 -0.95
N GLU A 312 13.49 17.77 -1.92
CA GLU A 312 12.92 16.49 -2.36
C GLU A 312 13.00 15.43 -1.25
N MET A 313 14.08 15.44 -0.46
CA MET A 313 14.22 14.56 0.71
C MET A 313 13.19 14.88 1.80
N SER A 314 12.70 16.11 1.85
CA SER A 314 11.67 16.61 2.78
C SER A 314 10.25 16.53 2.21
N ARG A 315 10.08 15.93 1.02
CA ARG A 315 8.81 15.86 0.30
C ARG A 315 8.08 14.56 0.62
N LEU A 316 6.75 14.65 0.68
CA LEU A 316 5.82 13.53 0.61
C LEU A 316 4.67 13.86 -0.33
N SER A 317 3.92 12.85 -0.76
CA SER A 317 2.78 13.02 -1.67
C SER A 317 1.51 12.46 -1.06
N VAL A 318 0.41 13.22 -1.17
CA VAL A 318 -0.93 12.78 -0.75
C VAL A 318 -1.94 12.96 -1.89
N ARG A 319 -3.08 12.26 -1.79
CA ARG A 319 -4.19 12.46 -2.73
C ARG A 319 -4.73 13.89 -2.59
N LEU A 320 -4.99 14.56 -3.71
CA LEU A 320 -5.49 15.93 -3.73
C LEU A 320 -6.86 16.04 -3.03
N SER A 321 -7.72 15.04 -3.19
CA SER A 321 -9.02 14.96 -2.52
C SER A 321 -8.89 14.88 -0.98
N TRP A 322 -7.85 14.20 -0.49
CA TRP A 322 -7.52 14.14 0.93
C TRP A 322 -6.98 15.49 1.41
N TRP A 323 -6.05 16.09 0.66
CA TRP A 323 -5.50 17.40 1.00
C TRP A 323 -6.57 18.49 1.09
N LYS A 324 -7.45 18.61 0.09
CA LYS A 324 -8.55 19.58 0.09
C LYS A 324 -9.47 19.47 1.31
N LYS A 325 -9.63 18.26 1.87
CA LYS A 325 -10.46 18.02 3.05
C LYS A 325 -9.74 18.31 4.36
N ARG A 326 -8.41 18.20 4.40
CA ARG A 326 -7.61 18.15 5.63
C ARG A 326 -6.62 19.30 5.77
N SER A 327 -6.37 20.09 4.73
CA SER A 327 -5.33 21.12 4.73
C SER A 327 -5.48 22.16 5.84
N ALA A 328 -6.72 22.40 6.30
CA ALA A 328 -7.02 23.31 7.40
C ALA A 328 -6.54 22.80 8.77
N GLU A 329 -6.20 21.51 8.90
CA GLU A 329 -5.68 20.92 10.14
C GLU A 329 -4.16 21.12 10.31
N PHE A 330 -3.46 21.57 9.27
CA PHE A 330 -2.02 21.75 9.26
C PHE A 330 -1.63 23.22 9.43
N LEU A 331 -0.49 23.46 10.07
CA LEU A 331 0.11 24.78 10.05
C LEU A 331 0.78 25.00 8.70
N LEU A 332 0.34 26.04 7.98
CA LEU A 332 0.86 26.42 6.67
C LEU A 332 1.62 27.75 6.79
N PRO A 333 2.65 28.00 5.96
CA PRO A 333 3.29 29.30 5.91
C PRO A 333 2.36 30.36 5.33
N GLY A 334 2.68 31.63 5.58
CA GLY A 334 1.99 32.76 4.92
C GLY A 334 2.13 32.71 3.40
N GLU A 335 1.17 33.31 2.68
CA GLU A 335 1.11 33.27 1.21
C GLU A 335 2.40 33.77 0.55
N GLU A 336 3.01 34.83 1.07
CA GLU A 336 4.27 35.38 0.53
C GLU A 336 5.42 34.37 0.62
N ALA A 337 5.59 33.70 1.76
CA ALA A 337 6.63 32.70 1.95
C ALA A 337 6.41 31.47 1.04
N LEU A 338 5.15 31.05 0.89
CA LEU A 338 4.79 29.95 0.01
C LEU A 338 5.07 30.28 -1.47
N GLU A 339 4.71 31.47 -1.94
CA GLU A 339 4.97 31.89 -3.33
C GLU A 339 6.46 32.05 -3.61
N ARG A 340 7.24 32.59 -2.66
CA ARG A 340 8.71 32.61 -2.76
C ARG A 340 9.28 31.20 -2.91
N PHE A 341 8.79 30.24 -2.12
CA PHE A 341 9.18 28.84 -2.22
C PHE A 341 8.85 28.25 -3.59
N ARG A 342 7.60 28.39 -4.06
CA ARG A 342 7.14 27.86 -5.36
C ARG A 342 7.99 28.38 -6.51
N LYS A 343 8.31 29.68 -6.49
CA LYS A 343 9.17 30.33 -7.49
C LYS A 343 10.60 29.83 -7.43
N LYS A 344 11.19 29.74 -6.23
CA LYS A 344 12.59 29.31 -6.02
C LYS A 344 12.82 27.84 -6.37
N GLN A 345 11.84 26.96 -6.11
CA GLN A 345 11.93 25.53 -6.40
C GLN A 345 11.33 25.14 -7.76
N HIS A 346 10.75 26.08 -8.51
CA HIS A 346 10.03 25.81 -9.75
C HIS A 346 8.90 24.77 -9.59
N ARG A 347 8.12 24.90 -8.51
CA ARG A 347 7.02 23.99 -8.15
C ARG A 347 5.70 24.76 -7.93
N PRO A 348 4.94 25.09 -8.99
CA PRO A 348 3.77 25.97 -8.87
C PRO A 348 2.61 25.39 -8.06
N SER A 349 2.47 24.07 -8.02
CA SER A 349 1.39 23.37 -7.30
C SER A 349 1.77 22.89 -5.90
N ALA A 350 3.04 23.04 -5.51
CA ALA A 350 3.54 22.52 -4.24
C ALA A 350 2.90 23.22 -3.04
N GLN A 351 2.73 22.44 -1.98
CA GLN A 351 2.29 22.90 -0.67
C GLN A 351 3.41 22.73 0.33
N VAL A 352 3.45 23.60 1.33
CA VAL A 352 4.42 23.51 2.43
C VAL A 352 3.62 23.34 3.73
N VAL A 353 4.01 22.36 4.53
CA VAL A 353 3.49 22.15 5.88
C VAL A 353 4.60 22.44 6.86
N LEU A 354 4.30 23.29 7.85
CA LEU A 354 5.25 23.69 8.85
C LEU A 354 5.45 22.59 9.91
N VAL A 355 6.66 22.39 10.36
CA VAL A 355 7.04 21.48 11.46
C VAL A 355 8.12 22.15 12.31
N SER A 356 8.52 21.55 13.43
CA SER A 356 9.64 22.03 14.23
C SER A 356 10.98 21.89 13.49
N SER A 357 12.04 22.52 13.98
CA SER A 357 13.40 22.37 13.44
C SER A 357 13.91 20.92 13.50
N GLU A 358 13.37 20.10 14.39
CA GLU A 358 13.65 18.66 14.49
C GLU A 358 12.87 17.82 13.47
N GLY A 359 11.93 18.43 12.75
CA GLY A 359 11.07 17.77 11.77
C GLY A 359 9.87 17.06 12.38
N GLU A 360 9.36 17.55 13.52
CA GLU A 360 8.23 16.97 14.26
C GLU A 360 7.09 17.99 14.40
N ALA A 361 5.85 17.52 14.42
CA ALA A 361 4.65 18.30 14.68
C ALA A 361 3.54 17.41 15.23
N SER A 362 2.47 17.99 15.76
CA SER A 362 1.32 17.20 16.22
C SER A 362 0.72 16.31 15.11
N TYR A 363 0.79 16.76 13.85
CA TYR A 363 0.31 16.06 12.66
C TYR A 363 1.41 15.36 11.84
N TYR A 364 2.68 15.39 12.28
CA TYR A 364 3.76 14.68 11.59
C TYR A 364 4.80 14.18 12.57
N SER A 365 5.12 12.89 12.51
CA SER A 365 6.31 12.36 13.18
C SER A 365 7.10 11.43 12.29
N LYS A 366 8.40 11.27 12.59
CA LYS A 366 9.25 10.31 11.87
C LYS A 366 8.80 8.85 12.06
N ARG A 367 7.95 8.57 13.06
CA ARG A 367 7.40 7.25 13.37
C ARG A 367 6.05 6.98 12.70
N GLU A 368 5.21 8.00 12.56
CA GLU A 368 3.83 7.85 12.10
C GLU A 368 3.50 8.56 10.78
N GLY A 369 4.39 9.43 10.31
CA GLY A 369 4.20 10.23 9.10
C GLY A 369 3.08 11.25 9.24
N LEU A 370 2.57 11.74 8.11
CA LEU A 370 1.57 12.81 8.08
C LEU A 370 0.16 12.30 8.43
N ALA A 371 -0.47 13.00 9.37
CA ALA A 371 -1.69 12.62 10.07
C ALA A 371 -2.75 13.72 10.03
N SER A 372 -3.97 13.41 9.57
CA SER A 372 -5.14 14.25 9.88
C SER A 372 -5.74 13.76 11.20
N ASN A 373 -5.86 14.63 12.19
CA ASN A 373 -6.00 14.37 13.64
C ASN A 373 -4.69 13.92 14.35
N PRO A 374 -4.07 14.79 15.16
CA PRO A 374 -2.95 14.40 16.03
C PRO A 374 -3.42 13.36 17.07
N PRO A 375 -2.54 12.45 17.53
CA PRO A 375 -2.84 11.68 18.74
C PRO A 375 -3.12 12.67 19.88
N GLY A 376 -4.30 12.54 20.49
CA GLY A 376 -4.73 13.37 21.62
C GLY A 376 -3.98 13.08 22.91
#